data_AF-A0A7Y4MV09-F1
#
_entry.id   AF-A0A7Y4MV09-F1
#
_cell.length_a   1.000
_cell.length_b   1.000
_cell.length_c   1.000
_cell.angle_alpha   90.00
_cell.angle_beta   90.00
_cell.angle_gamma   90.00
#
_symmetry.space_group_name_H-M   'P 1'
#
loop_
_entity.id
_entity.type
_entity.pdbx_description
1 polymer ?
#
loop_
_entity_poly.entity_id
_entity_poly.type
_entity_poly.pdbx_seq_one_letter_code
_entity_poly.pdbx_strand_id
1 'polypeptide(L)'
;MAHPPKAIQESNAEPQLSPEAREKVELAKTFAFHLLKGIKQIGMYRHNESRFPEFLGKALESITTYTDKFGPLSMKVEQQNFLLLGESLFSEDTPLPYKFFRDGIRQLIFRPGLTVEELTTFTLIALSEPERGAEDVLAQLWRASMEHVEYVVVEGFSMENASEEEVQVEVDKVVGYLYSRLQTNSDDYLRFARVSAEDLDAKLDGVEQIRGLVVGGRHASDELKAKLQREVSEEENARLFPKLVSAVFQVVEGGVDDAFLLEEIFVQLLDMLLLQDDFGTINQIVLKLRALSQREGSEDLAKMLENFLHKMGEEQRLMRVGESLKSTRPKNPADVSRYLQVLGRDSIIPLLSVLESIEVADNRTLLCDALAGFAREVPEPFVARLMSERPQTVRDMVYILEKSNHPDRVKMFGQVLKSPNLVVKLEVLNIIGRGRTGEARRIIADALTDSISQVRMLAAKLLPEFDRDKGYADLMRLVREPGFDKKTPDERAAVYAAIGSTGTPGALSMMQQMLATKPSLLNKKRVLEDKLLAIHGLGGACSIQGYKLLQAVVEDKSQPLEVLTSARKAMYQTKKALFGDSALSEET
;
A
#
# COMPACT_ATOMS: atom_id res chain seq x y z
N MET A 1 -2.16 -62.13 17.07
CA MET A 1 -3.20 -61.66 16.13
C MET A 1 -3.85 -60.45 16.74
N ALA A 2 -3.37 -59.26 16.35
CA ALA A 2 -3.77 -57.99 16.94
C ALA A 2 -4.84 -57.33 16.08
N HIS A 3 -5.95 -56.94 16.70
CA HIS A 3 -7.00 -56.13 16.07
C HIS A 3 -6.49 -54.71 15.81
N PRO A 4 -6.77 -54.11 14.64
CA PRO A 4 -6.47 -52.71 14.39
C PRO A 4 -7.47 -51.79 15.14
N PRO A 5 -7.02 -50.60 15.59
CA PRO A 5 -7.82 -49.69 16.40
C PRO A 5 -8.92 -48.98 15.59
N LYS A 6 -10.03 -48.70 16.28
CA LYS A 6 -11.22 -47.99 15.80
C LYS A 6 -10.87 -46.61 15.26
N ALA A 7 -11.28 -46.35 14.01
CA ALA A 7 -11.29 -45.02 13.43
C ALA A 7 -12.16 -44.07 14.27
N ILE A 8 -11.61 -42.88 14.53
CA ILE A 8 -12.26 -41.75 15.18
C ILE A 8 -13.36 -41.27 14.23
N GLN A 9 -14.61 -41.29 14.69
CA GLN A 9 -15.72 -40.62 14.01
C GLN A 9 -15.50 -39.11 14.12
N GLU A 10 -15.10 -38.47 13.03
CA GLU A 10 -15.14 -37.02 12.90
C GLU A 10 -16.62 -36.58 12.87
N SER A 11 -16.99 -35.71 13.80
CA SER A 11 -18.33 -35.14 13.87
C SER A 11 -18.54 -34.20 12.68
N ASN A 12 -19.51 -34.51 11.81
CA ASN A 12 -20.12 -33.54 10.90
C ASN A 12 -20.78 -32.43 11.71
N ALA A 13 -20.03 -31.36 11.99
CA ALA A 13 -20.58 -30.08 12.42
C ALA A 13 -20.43 -29.12 11.23
N GLU A 14 -21.56 -28.74 10.62
CA GLU A 14 -21.59 -27.71 9.58
C GLU A 14 -20.90 -26.43 10.10
N PRO A 15 -19.93 -25.86 9.36
CA PRO A 15 -19.22 -24.68 9.80
C PRO A 15 -20.21 -23.50 9.91
N GLN A 16 -20.45 -23.01 11.12
CA GLN A 16 -21.32 -21.87 11.35
C GLN A 16 -20.72 -20.62 10.69
N LEU A 17 -21.36 -20.13 9.61
CA LEU A 17 -21.00 -18.91 8.91
C LEU A 17 -20.90 -17.73 9.88
N SER A 18 -19.87 -16.89 9.72
CA SER A 18 -19.68 -15.65 10.49
C SER A 18 -20.86 -14.68 10.27
N PRO A 19 -21.12 -13.74 11.20
CA PRO A 19 -22.20 -12.76 11.05
C PRO A 19 -22.17 -11.99 9.72
N GLU A 20 -20.97 -11.62 9.25
CA GLU A 20 -20.77 -10.96 7.95
C GLU A 20 -21.06 -11.90 6.77
N ALA A 21 -20.66 -13.17 6.86
CA ALA A 21 -20.94 -14.17 5.83
C ALA A 21 -22.45 -14.45 5.70
N ARG A 22 -23.19 -14.47 6.82
CA ARG A 22 -24.66 -14.59 6.82
C ARG A 22 -25.31 -13.40 6.14
N GLU A 23 -24.85 -12.19 6.44
CA GLU A 23 -25.37 -10.98 5.81
C GLU A 23 -25.12 -10.96 4.29
N LYS A 24 -23.93 -11.40 3.84
CA LYS A 24 -23.64 -11.58 2.40
C LYS A 24 -24.63 -12.54 1.75
N VAL A 25 -24.85 -13.71 2.34
CA VAL A 25 -25.78 -14.71 1.80
C VAL A 25 -27.21 -14.18 1.75
N GLU A 26 -27.69 -13.48 2.78
CA GLU A 26 -29.06 -12.94 2.81
C GLU A 26 -29.30 -11.85 1.74
N LEU A 27 -28.33 -10.95 1.53
CA LEU A 27 -28.43 -9.95 0.46
C LEU A 27 -28.35 -10.60 -0.93
N ALA A 28 -27.51 -11.61 -1.11
CA ALA A 28 -27.42 -12.37 -2.36
C ALA A 28 -28.72 -13.16 -2.64
N LYS A 29 -29.34 -13.77 -1.62
CA LYS A 29 -30.65 -14.42 -1.71
C LYS A 29 -31.74 -13.42 -2.09
N THR A 30 -31.69 -12.20 -1.55
CA THR A 30 -32.62 -11.12 -1.91
C THR A 30 -32.49 -10.74 -3.39
N PHE A 31 -31.26 -10.60 -3.89
CA PHE A 31 -31.01 -10.39 -5.31
C PHE A 31 -31.52 -11.54 -6.17
N ALA A 32 -31.15 -12.78 -5.84
CA ALA A 32 -31.55 -13.97 -6.58
C ALA A 32 -33.08 -14.11 -6.65
N PHE A 33 -33.79 -13.82 -5.56
CA PHE A 33 -35.25 -13.79 -5.51
C PHE A 33 -35.84 -12.76 -6.49
N HIS A 34 -35.33 -11.52 -6.48
CA HIS A 34 -35.80 -10.48 -7.38
C HIS A 34 -35.44 -10.73 -8.84
N LEU A 35 -34.26 -11.28 -9.11
CA LEU A 35 -33.82 -11.70 -10.44
C LEU A 35 -34.75 -12.78 -11.01
N LEU A 36 -35.03 -13.84 -10.25
CA LEU A 36 -35.89 -14.93 -10.70
C LEU A 36 -37.32 -14.45 -10.96
N LYS A 37 -37.83 -13.54 -10.11
CA LYS A 37 -39.13 -12.89 -10.32
C LYS A 37 -39.14 -12.04 -11.60
N GLY A 38 -38.09 -11.27 -11.86
CA GLY A 38 -37.93 -10.48 -13.08
C GLY A 38 -37.89 -11.36 -14.33
N ILE A 39 -37.11 -12.44 -14.31
CA ILE A 39 -37.05 -13.46 -15.37
C ILE A 39 -38.45 -14.02 -15.66
N LYS A 40 -39.19 -14.45 -14.63
CA LYS A 40 -40.55 -14.98 -14.79
C LYS A 40 -41.51 -13.93 -15.38
N GLN A 41 -41.43 -12.69 -14.92
CA GLN A 41 -42.32 -11.61 -15.36
C GLN A 41 -42.02 -11.21 -16.82
N ILE A 42 -40.75 -11.09 -17.21
CA ILE A 42 -40.35 -10.88 -18.61
C ILE A 42 -40.77 -12.06 -19.47
N GLY A 43 -40.64 -13.30 -18.97
CA GLY A 43 -41.12 -14.50 -19.63
C GLY A 43 -42.64 -14.51 -19.90
N MET A 44 -43.46 -13.96 -18.99
CA MET A 44 -44.92 -13.84 -19.16
C MET A 44 -45.32 -12.68 -20.08
N TYR A 45 -44.59 -11.56 -20.02
CA TYR A 45 -44.91 -10.33 -20.75
C TYR A 45 -43.89 -10.02 -21.88
N ARG A 46 -43.45 -11.06 -22.62
CA ARG A 46 -42.44 -10.94 -23.70
C ARG A 46 -42.78 -9.90 -24.77
N HIS A 47 -44.06 -9.57 -24.96
CA HIS A 47 -44.54 -8.60 -25.96
C HIS A 47 -44.41 -7.13 -25.51
N ASN A 48 -44.01 -6.87 -24.25
CA ASN A 48 -43.95 -5.52 -23.69
C ASN A 48 -42.53 -5.13 -23.25
N GLU A 49 -41.62 -5.08 -24.23
CA GLU A 49 -40.18 -4.82 -24.02
C GLU A 49 -39.91 -3.49 -23.31
N SER A 50 -40.77 -2.47 -23.55
CA SER A 50 -40.65 -1.15 -22.91
C SER A 50 -40.74 -1.19 -21.38
N ARG A 51 -41.29 -2.27 -20.80
CA ARG A 51 -41.46 -2.44 -19.35
C ARG A 51 -40.45 -3.41 -18.71
N PHE A 52 -39.52 -3.98 -19.47
CA PHE A 52 -38.49 -4.88 -18.90
C PHE A 52 -37.64 -4.20 -17.82
N PRO A 53 -37.20 -2.94 -17.99
CA PRO A 53 -36.49 -2.22 -16.92
C PRO A 53 -37.31 -2.12 -15.62
N GLU A 54 -38.63 -1.91 -15.71
CA GLU A 54 -39.51 -1.83 -14.53
C GLU A 54 -39.57 -3.17 -13.77
N PHE A 55 -39.53 -4.29 -14.50
CA PHE A 55 -39.59 -5.63 -13.90
C PHE A 55 -38.28 -6.03 -13.22
N LEU A 56 -37.16 -5.45 -13.65
CA LEU A 56 -35.81 -5.72 -13.10
C LEU A 56 -35.34 -4.67 -12.09
N GLY A 57 -36.06 -3.56 -11.90
CA GLY A 57 -35.64 -2.48 -10.99
C GLY A 57 -35.31 -2.94 -9.56
N LYS A 58 -36.09 -3.87 -9.00
CA LYS A 58 -35.79 -4.43 -7.66
C LYS A 58 -34.57 -5.36 -7.63
N ALA A 59 -34.30 -6.05 -8.73
CA ALA A 59 -33.09 -6.87 -8.87
C ALA A 59 -31.86 -5.97 -8.98
N LEU A 60 -31.97 -4.87 -9.73
CA LEU A 60 -30.93 -3.86 -9.83
C LEU A 60 -30.63 -3.19 -8.48
N GLU A 61 -31.66 -2.75 -7.76
CA GLU A 61 -31.50 -2.14 -6.42
C GLU A 61 -30.82 -3.09 -5.42
N SER A 62 -31.20 -4.37 -5.42
CA SER A 62 -30.63 -5.37 -4.51
C SER A 62 -29.19 -5.76 -4.85
N ILE A 63 -28.82 -5.85 -6.14
CA ILE A 63 -27.42 -6.07 -6.53
C ILE A 63 -26.55 -4.84 -6.29
N THR A 64 -27.05 -3.62 -6.50
CA THR A 64 -26.32 -2.39 -6.14
C THR A 64 -26.08 -2.35 -4.63
N THR A 65 -27.11 -2.64 -3.81
CA THR A 65 -26.97 -2.70 -2.35
C THR A 65 -25.92 -3.73 -1.91
N TYR A 66 -25.89 -4.90 -2.55
CA TYR A 66 -24.85 -5.90 -2.29
C TYR A 66 -23.46 -5.38 -2.68
N THR A 67 -23.33 -4.87 -3.90
CA THR A 67 -22.05 -4.53 -4.51
C THR A 67 -21.39 -3.28 -3.92
N ASP A 68 -22.17 -2.30 -3.49
CA ASP A 68 -21.69 -1.13 -2.75
C ASP A 68 -21.10 -1.52 -1.38
N LYS A 69 -21.66 -2.57 -0.76
CA LYS A 69 -21.27 -3.00 0.58
C LYS A 69 -20.13 -4.04 0.58
N PHE A 70 -20.16 -4.97 -0.36
CA PHE A 70 -19.29 -6.16 -0.34
C PHE A 70 -18.44 -6.33 -1.60
N GLY A 71 -18.55 -5.44 -2.59
CA GLY A 71 -17.91 -5.58 -3.89
C GLY A 71 -18.62 -6.60 -4.79
N PRO A 72 -17.96 -7.16 -5.81
CA PRO A 72 -18.61 -7.99 -6.81
C PRO A 72 -19.30 -9.23 -6.20
N LEU A 73 -20.51 -9.53 -6.65
CA LEU A 73 -21.24 -10.75 -6.26
C LEU A 73 -20.78 -11.91 -7.15
N SER A 74 -20.01 -12.85 -6.59
CA SER A 74 -19.58 -14.08 -7.27
C SER A 74 -20.43 -15.27 -6.82
N MET A 75 -21.14 -15.88 -7.76
CA MET A 75 -22.00 -17.02 -7.51
C MET A 75 -21.48 -18.25 -8.25
N LYS A 76 -21.33 -19.37 -7.52
CA LYS A 76 -21.03 -20.67 -8.11
C LYS A 76 -22.27 -21.19 -8.83
N VAL A 77 -22.11 -21.64 -10.06
CA VAL A 77 -23.17 -22.29 -10.83
C VAL A 77 -23.06 -23.79 -10.61
N GLU A 78 -24.06 -24.35 -9.94
CA GLU A 78 -24.27 -25.79 -9.81
C GLU A 78 -25.46 -26.22 -10.68
N GLN A 79 -25.63 -27.53 -10.88
CA GLN A 79 -26.72 -28.06 -11.71
C GLN A 79 -28.11 -27.61 -11.23
N GLN A 80 -28.31 -27.52 -9.91
CA GLN A 80 -29.62 -27.30 -9.30
C GLN A 80 -29.81 -25.87 -8.76
N ASN A 81 -28.73 -25.16 -8.42
CA ASN A 81 -28.82 -23.85 -7.79
C ASN A 81 -27.58 -22.99 -8.06
N PHE A 82 -27.65 -21.71 -7.70
CA PHE A 82 -26.47 -20.89 -7.53
C PHE A 82 -26.06 -20.93 -6.05
N LEU A 83 -24.75 -21.06 -5.78
CA LEU A 83 -24.22 -21.10 -4.42
C LEU A 83 -23.36 -19.87 -4.12
N LEU A 84 -23.46 -19.37 -2.89
CA LEU A 84 -22.53 -18.41 -2.31
C LEU A 84 -22.13 -18.91 -0.92
N LEU A 85 -20.83 -19.05 -0.65
CA LEU A 85 -20.32 -19.56 0.63
C LEU A 85 -20.95 -20.91 1.05
N GLY A 86 -21.27 -21.76 0.07
CA GLY A 86 -21.91 -23.06 0.31
C GLY A 86 -23.44 -23.03 0.46
N GLU A 87 -24.06 -21.85 0.47
CA GLU A 87 -25.50 -21.67 0.64
C GLU A 87 -26.22 -21.48 -0.71
N SER A 88 -27.35 -22.17 -0.89
CA SER A 88 -28.23 -22.03 -2.06
C SER A 88 -28.92 -20.67 -2.10
N LEU A 89 -28.88 -20.01 -3.26
CA LEU A 89 -29.42 -18.67 -3.45
C LEU A 89 -30.90 -18.66 -3.87
N PHE A 90 -31.35 -19.64 -4.66
CA PHE A 90 -32.76 -19.78 -5.00
C PHE A 90 -33.49 -20.64 -3.96
N SER A 91 -34.63 -20.14 -3.48
CA SER A 91 -35.51 -20.87 -2.56
C SER A 91 -36.49 -21.82 -3.25
N GLU A 92 -36.61 -21.72 -4.57
CA GLU A 92 -37.49 -22.54 -5.41
C GLU A 92 -36.70 -23.16 -6.56
N ASP A 93 -37.12 -24.33 -7.02
CA ASP A 93 -36.47 -25.00 -8.16
C ASP A 93 -36.67 -24.19 -9.44
N THR A 94 -35.58 -24.03 -10.18
CA THR A 94 -35.56 -23.30 -11.44
C THR A 94 -34.64 -23.99 -12.44
N PRO A 95 -35.00 -24.07 -13.73
CA PRO A 95 -34.11 -24.65 -14.75
C PRO A 95 -32.92 -23.74 -15.09
N LEU A 96 -32.88 -22.53 -14.52
CA LEU A 96 -31.88 -21.51 -14.83
C LEU A 96 -30.44 -21.98 -14.58
N PRO A 97 -30.07 -22.54 -13.40
CA PRO A 97 -28.70 -22.95 -13.11
C PRO A 97 -28.23 -24.07 -14.04
N TYR A 98 -29.10 -25.04 -14.32
CA TYR A 98 -28.80 -26.14 -15.23
C TYR A 98 -28.45 -25.65 -16.64
N LYS A 99 -29.11 -24.61 -17.16
CA LYS A 99 -28.77 -24.06 -18.49
C LYS A 99 -27.33 -23.55 -18.54
N PHE A 100 -26.95 -22.72 -17.56
CA PHE A 100 -25.57 -22.22 -17.47
C PHE A 100 -24.59 -23.37 -17.24
N PHE A 101 -24.93 -24.33 -16.36
CA PHE A 101 -24.10 -25.48 -16.07
C PHE A 101 -23.88 -26.39 -17.29
N ARG A 102 -24.93 -26.69 -18.05
CA ARG A 102 -24.90 -27.50 -19.27
C ARG A 102 -24.00 -26.85 -20.32
N ASP A 103 -24.06 -25.52 -20.45
CA ASP A 103 -23.26 -24.75 -21.42
C ASP A 103 -21.86 -24.40 -20.85
N GLY A 104 -21.39 -25.16 -19.85
CA GLY A 104 -20.02 -25.11 -19.33
C GLY A 104 -19.74 -23.99 -18.33
N ILE A 105 -20.72 -23.14 -18.01
CA ILE A 105 -20.55 -22.02 -17.08
C ILE A 105 -20.58 -22.52 -15.64
N ARG A 106 -19.58 -22.13 -14.83
CA ARG A 106 -19.37 -22.58 -13.45
C ARG A 106 -19.36 -21.45 -12.43
N GLN A 107 -19.18 -20.21 -12.88
CA GLN A 107 -19.32 -19.02 -12.03
C GLN A 107 -19.99 -17.90 -12.83
N LEU A 108 -20.79 -17.09 -12.14
CA LEU A 108 -21.34 -15.83 -12.62
C LEU A 108 -20.94 -14.72 -11.63
N ILE A 109 -20.47 -13.59 -12.15
CA ILE A 109 -19.98 -12.48 -11.34
C ILE A 109 -20.64 -11.19 -11.82
N PHE A 110 -21.30 -10.49 -10.90
CA PHE A 110 -21.86 -9.16 -11.13
C PHE A 110 -21.01 -8.10 -10.45
N ARG A 111 -20.48 -7.14 -11.22
CA ARG A 111 -19.63 -6.05 -10.72
C ARG A 111 -20.44 -4.82 -10.28
N PRO A 112 -19.87 -3.97 -9.40
CA PRO A 112 -20.42 -2.64 -9.16
C PRO A 112 -20.57 -1.86 -10.47
N GLY A 113 -21.67 -1.13 -10.64
CA GLY A 113 -21.95 -0.37 -11.86
C GLY A 113 -22.86 -1.07 -12.88
N LEU A 114 -23.30 -2.31 -12.61
CA LEU A 114 -24.24 -3.04 -13.46
C LEU A 114 -25.43 -2.16 -13.86
N THR A 115 -25.70 -2.05 -15.16
CA THR A 115 -26.82 -1.24 -15.66
C THR A 115 -28.10 -2.05 -15.83
N VAL A 116 -29.23 -1.35 -15.97
CA VAL A 116 -30.51 -2.01 -16.23
C VAL A 116 -30.54 -2.67 -17.61
N GLU A 117 -29.84 -2.11 -18.59
CA GLU A 117 -29.70 -2.66 -19.94
C GLU A 117 -28.91 -3.97 -19.94
N GLU A 118 -27.80 -4.04 -19.19
CA GLU A 118 -27.02 -5.26 -19.02
C GLU A 118 -27.81 -6.34 -18.29
N LEU A 119 -28.50 -5.98 -17.21
CA LEU A 119 -29.35 -6.93 -16.47
C LEU A 119 -30.53 -7.42 -17.32
N THR A 120 -31.08 -6.56 -18.20
CA THR A 120 -32.10 -6.94 -19.17
C THR A 120 -31.53 -7.91 -20.20
N THR A 121 -30.34 -7.62 -20.72
CA THR A 121 -29.65 -8.48 -21.69
C THR A 121 -29.36 -9.85 -21.10
N PHE A 122 -28.78 -9.92 -19.90
CA PHE A 122 -28.57 -11.16 -19.16
C PHE A 122 -29.87 -11.95 -18.95
N THR A 123 -30.97 -11.26 -18.61
CA THR A 123 -32.29 -11.89 -18.43
C THR A 123 -32.84 -12.48 -19.72
N LEU A 124 -32.67 -11.80 -20.86
CA LEU A 124 -33.10 -12.31 -22.16
C LEU A 124 -32.30 -13.55 -22.57
N ILE A 125 -30.99 -13.55 -22.31
CA ILE A 125 -30.12 -14.71 -22.52
C ILE A 125 -30.58 -15.88 -21.64
N ALA A 126 -30.86 -15.64 -20.36
CA ALA A 126 -31.39 -16.64 -19.43
C ALA A 126 -32.74 -17.25 -19.91
N LEU A 127 -33.58 -16.43 -20.54
CA LEU A 127 -34.87 -16.83 -21.11
C LEU A 127 -34.78 -17.49 -22.49
N SER A 128 -33.62 -17.44 -23.14
CA SER A 128 -33.42 -18.06 -24.44
C SER A 128 -33.61 -19.59 -24.37
N GLU A 129 -34.11 -20.16 -25.46
CA GLU A 129 -34.41 -21.58 -25.59
C GLU A 129 -33.64 -22.15 -26.78
N PRO A 130 -32.46 -22.76 -26.54
CA PRO A 130 -31.62 -23.30 -27.60
C PRO A 130 -32.31 -24.40 -28.43
N GLU A 131 -33.21 -25.16 -27.79
CA GLU A 131 -34.04 -26.20 -28.43
C GLU A 131 -35.01 -25.66 -29.50
N ARG A 132 -35.25 -24.34 -29.52
CA ARG A 132 -36.07 -23.66 -30.54
C ARG A 132 -35.22 -22.96 -31.60
N GLY A 133 -33.94 -23.30 -31.73
CA GLY A 133 -33.02 -22.74 -32.71
C GLY A 133 -32.28 -21.49 -32.24
N ALA A 134 -32.32 -21.15 -30.94
CA ALA A 134 -31.43 -20.14 -30.37
C ALA A 134 -30.02 -20.72 -30.18
N GLU A 135 -29.01 -19.85 -30.17
CA GLU A 135 -27.64 -20.24 -29.85
C GLU A 135 -27.51 -20.67 -28.39
N ASP A 136 -26.44 -21.38 -28.03
CA ASP A 136 -26.18 -21.70 -26.62
C ASP A 136 -25.98 -20.42 -25.77
N VAL A 137 -26.19 -20.54 -24.45
CA VAL A 137 -26.15 -19.40 -23.51
C VAL A 137 -24.75 -18.79 -23.47
N LEU A 138 -23.72 -19.61 -23.66
CA LEU A 138 -22.33 -19.19 -23.68
C LEU A 138 -22.03 -18.25 -24.85
N ALA A 139 -22.43 -18.61 -26.07
CA ALA A 139 -22.27 -17.83 -27.28
C ALA A 139 -23.04 -16.51 -27.20
N GLN A 140 -24.24 -16.52 -26.62
CA GLN A 140 -25.04 -15.32 -26.40
C GLN A 140 -24.40 -14.36 -25.38
N LEU A 141 -23.90 -14.88 -24.25
CA LEU A 141 -23.17 -14.07 -23.26
C LEU A 141 -21.91 -13.45 -23.86
N TRP A 142 -21.19 -14.21 -24.69
CA TRP A 142 -19.98 -13.74 -25.35
C TRP A 142 -20.27 -12.57 -26.31
N ARG A 143 -21.34 -12.69 -27.13
CA ARG A 143 -21.73 -11.63 -28.07
C ARG A 143 -22.31 -10.40 -27.40
N ALA A 144 -22.98 -10.56 -26.27
CA ALA A 144 -23.56 -9.46 -25.53
C ALA A 144 -22.50 -8.47 -25.00
N SER A 145 -21.25 -8.92 -24.81
CA SER A 145 -20.10 -8.07 -24.44
C SER A 145 -20.42 -7.07 -23.33
N MET A 146 -21.07 -7.54 -22.27
CA MET A 146 -21.48 -6.73 -21.11
C MET A 146 -20.24 -6.35 -20.28
N GLU A 147 -20.20 -5.11 -19.80
CA GLU A 147 -19.06 -4.54 -19.06
C GLU A 147 -19.03 -5.03 -17.60
N HIS A 148 -20.20 -5.20 -16.98
CA HIS A 148 -20.32 -5.52 -15.55
C HIS A 148 -20.77 -6.95 -15.23
N VAL A 149 -20.87 -7.82 -16.25
CA VAL A 149 -21.23 -9.24 -16.09
C VAL A 149 -20.09 -10.12 -16.57
N GLU A 150 -19.50 -10.88 -15.65
CA GLU A 150 -18.46 -11.86 -15.98
C GLU A 150 -18.93 -13.27 -15.66
N TYR A 151 -18.31 -14.25 -16.30
CA TYR A 151 -18.62 -15.66 -16.10
C TYR A 151 -17.36 -16.51 -16.25
N VAL A 152 -17.31 -17.69 -15.67
CA VAL A 152 -16.20 -18.67 -15.82
C VAL A 152 -16.74 -19.91 -16.50
N VAL A 153 -16.01 -20.42 -17.50
CA VAL A 153 -16.42 -21.56 -18.34
C VAL A 153 -15.36 -22.64 -18.25
N VAL A 154 -15.79 -23.90 -18.27
CA VAL A 154 -14.93 -25.08 -18.42
C VAL A 154 -15.37 -25.81 -19.69
N GLU A 155 -14.50 -25.89 -20.69
CA GLU A 155 -14.72 -26.70 -21.91
C GLU A 155 -14.10 -28.09 -21.75
N GLY A 156 -14.81 -29.15 -22.19
CA GLY A 156 -14.25 -30.51 -22.26
C GLY A 156 -15.08 -31.66 -21.67
N PHE A 157 -16.36 -31.50 -21.36
CA PHE A 157 -17.15 -32.57 -20.71
C PHE A 157 -18.17 -33.23 -21.64
N SER A 158 -17.80 -34.36 -22.24
CA SER A 158 -18.77 -35.43 -22.53
C SER A 158 -19.01 -36.20 -21.24
N MET A 159 -20.27 -36.29 -20.81
CA MET A 159 -20.73 -36.81 -19.53
C MET A 159 -20.63 -38.34 -19.41
N GLU A 160 -19.69 -39.00 -20.12
CA GLU A 160 -19.72 -40.46 -20.24
C GLU A 160 -18.85 -41.23 -19.26
N ASN A 161 -17.76 -40.71 -18.63
CA ASN A 161 -16.86 -41.59 -17.86
C ASN A 161 -16.03 -41.01 -16.68
N ALA A 162 -16.44 -39.93 -15.99
CA ALA A 162 -15.70 -39.44 -14.79
C ALA A 162 -16.54 -39.54 -13.51
N SER A 163 -15.91 -39.92 -12.38
CA SER A 163 -16.57 -40.00 -11.08
C SER A 163 -16.73 -38.62 -10.44
N GLU A 164 -17.89 -38.34 -9.82
CA GLU A 164 -18.25 -37.02 -9.27
C GLU A 164 -17.26 -36.48 -8.22
N GLU A 165 -16.59 -37.37 -7.48
CA GLU A 165 -15.66 -37.01 -6.40
C GLU A 165 -14.31 -36.47 -6.92
N GLU A 166 -13.83 -36.95 -8.07
CA GLU A 166 -12.59 -36.46 -8.68
C GLU A 166 -12.77 -35.07 -9.31
N VAL A 167 -13.97 -34.79 -9.85
CA VAL A 167 -14.34 -33.50 -10.46
C VAL A 167 -14.44 -32.38 -9.42
N GLN A 168 -15.00 -32.67 -8.24
CA GLN A 168 -15.18 -31.67 -7.19
C GLN A 168 -13.85 -31.19 -6.58
N VAL A 169 -12.88 -32.11 -6.41
CA VAL A 169 -11.58 -31.85 -5.77
C VAL A 169 -10.64 -31.02 -6.67
N GLU A 170 -10.69 -31.18 -7.99
CA GLU A 170 -9.91 -30.38 -8.93
C GLU A 170 -10.49 -28.95 -9.07
N VAL A 171 -11.81 -28.82 -9.07
CA VAL A 171 -12.51 -27.54 -9.20
C VAL A 171 -12.33 -26.66 -7.95
N ASP A 172 -12.38 -27.22 -6.75
CA ASP A 172 -12.19 -26.44 -5.52
C ASP A 172 -10.75 -25.89 -5.38
N LYS A 173 -9.76 -26.59 -5.93
CA LYS A 173 -8.36 -26.09 -5.99
C LYS A 173 -8.19 -24.96 -7.01
N VAL A 174 -8.81 -25.08 -8.18
CA VAL A 174 -8.78 -24.04 -9.22
C VAL A 174 -9.53 -22.78 -8.77
N VAL A 175 -10.70 -22.95 -8.14
CA VAL A 175 -11.49 -21.86 -7.58
C VAL A 175 -10.78 -21.19 -6.40
N GLY A 176 -10.17 -21.96 -5.49
CA GLY A 176 -9.37 -21.42 -4.39
C GLY A 176 -8.15 -20.61 -4.85
N TYR A 177 -7.50 -21.06 -5.92
CA TYR A 177 -6.38 -20.33 -6.55
C TYR A 177 -6.83 -19.03 -7.21
N LEU A 178 -7.92 -19.05 -7.98
CA LEU A 178 -8.52 -17.86 -8.61
C LEU A 178 -9.00 -16.83 -7.58
N TYR A 179 -9.60 -17.28 -6.47
CA TYR A 179 -10.00 -16.41 -5.35
C TYR A 179 -8.81 -15.69 -4.68
N SER A 180 -7.67 -16.38 -4.52
CA SER A 180 -6.46 -15.79 -3.92
C SER A 180 -5.82 -14.70 -4.80
N ARG A 181 -5.92 -14.83 -6.14
CA ARG A 181 -5.41 -13.85 -7.10
C ARG A 181 -6.38 -12.69 -7.37
N LEU A 182 -7.68 -12.89 -7.16
CA LEU A 182 -8.67 -11.81 -7.25
C LEU A 182 -8.69 -10.91 -6.02
N GLN A 183 -8.22 -11.40 -4.86
CA GLN A 183 -8.14 -10.63 -3.60
C GLN A 183 -6.80 -9.92 -3.37
N THR A 184 -5.81 -10.10 -4.24
CA THR A 184 -4.52 -9.39 -4.15
C THR A 184 -4.54 -8.11 -4.99
N ASN A 185 -4.30 -6.96 -4.34
CA ASN A 185 -4.15 -5.65 -4.99
C ASN A 185 -2.91 -5.64 -5.90
N SER A 186 -3.10 -5.92 -7.19
CA SER A 186 -2.07 -5.86 -8.23
C SER A 186 -2.54 -5.03 -9.42
N ASP A 187 -1.84 -3.96 -9.75
CA ASP A 187 -2.22 -3.04 -10.83
C ASP A 187 -1.66 -3.49 -12.17
N ASP A 188 -2.56 -4.03 -12.98
CA ASP A 188 -2.29 -4.43 -14.35
C ASP A 188 -3.43 -3.93 -15.23
N TYR A 189 -3.14 -3.08 -16.21
CA TYR A 189 -4.15 -2.57 -17.16
C TYR A 189 -4.48 -3.60 -18.26
N LEU A 190 -3.91 -4.82 -18.18
CA LEU A 190 -4.22 -5.99 -19.03
C LEU A 190 -4.46 -7.27 -18.18
N ARG A 191 -5.36 -7.22 -17.19
CA ARG A 191 -5.66 -8.34 -16.25
C ARG A 191 -6.13 -9.67 -16.87
N PHE A 192 -6.32 -9.78 -18.18
CA PHE A 192 -6.77 -11.04 -18.83
C PHE A 192 -5.67 -11.91 -19.43
N ALA A 193 -4.39 -11.53 -19.35
CA ALA A 193 -3.34 -12.29 -20.03
C ALA A 193 -2.06 -12.40 -19.21
N ARG A 194 -2.06 -13.24 -18.16
CA ARG A 194 -0.85 -13.84 -17.56
C ARG A 194 -1.20 -14.93 -16.55
N VAL A 195 -1.60 -16.07 -17.09
CA VAL A 195 -1.06 -17.35 -16.64
C VAL A 195 -0.37 -17.92 -17.88
N SER A 196 0.96 -17.92 -17.91
CA SER A 196 1.68 -18.74 -18.90
C SER A 196 1.71 -20.17 -18.38
N ALA A 197 1.71 -21.12 -19.33
CA ALA A 197 1.79 -22.55 -19.05
C ALA A 197 3.03 -22.95 -18.22
N GLU A 198 4.05 -22.09 -18.12
CA GLU A 198 5.28 -22.38 -17.37
C GLU A 198 5.10 -22.44 -15.84
N ASP A 199 4.05 -21.83 -15.28
CA ASP A 199 3.70 -22.00 -13.85
C ASP A 199 2.80 -23.22 -13.59
N LEU A 200 2.26 -23.85 -14.67
CA LEU A 200 1.47 -25.07 -14.60
C LEU A 200 2.28 -26.32 -15.01
N ASP A 201 3.39 -26.14 -15.71
CA ASP A 201 4.22 -27.21 -16.28
C ASP A 201 5.02 -28.01 -15.24
N ALA A 202 4.98 -27.62 -13.96
CA ALA A 202 5.64 -28.41 -12.94
C ALA A 202 4.88 -29.71 -12.59
N LYS A 203 3.59 -29.88 -12.95
CA LYS A 203 2.85 -31.11 -12.56
C LYS A 203 1.70 -31.64 -13.43
N LEU A 204 1.36 -31.12 -14.60
CA LEU A 204 0.28 -31.73 -15.41
C LEU A 204 0.60 -31.71 -16.92
N ASP A 205 0.98 -32.88 -17.44
CA ASP A 205 1.13 -33.14 -18.88
C ASP A 205 -0.20 -32.93 -19.63
N GLY A 206 -0.18 -32.06 -20.65
CA GLY A 206 -1.00 -32.26 -21.85
C GLY A 206 -2.33 -31.51 -22.00
N VAL A 207 -2.61 -30.41 -21.28
CA VAL A 207 -3.82 -29.60 -21.52
C VAL A 207 -3.52 -28.10 -21.40
N GLU A 208 -3.44 -27.39 -22.53
CA GLU A 208 -3.44 -25.92 -22.58
C GLU A 208 -4.79 -25.39 -23.05
N GLN A 209 -5.48 -24.56 -22.25
CA GLN A 209 -6.35 -23.48 -22.75
C GLN A 209 -6.93 -22.59 -21.65
N ILE A 210 -6.99 -21.26 -21.93
CA ILE A 210 -8.14 -20.39 -21.62
C ILE A 210 -8.39 -19.41 -22.80
N ARG A 211 -9.66 -19.43 -23.27
CA ARG A 211 -10.51 -18.48 -24.05
C ARG A 211 -10.25 -18.16 -25.53
N GLY A 212 -11.11 -18.73 -26.38
CA GLY A 212 -12.03 -17.92 -27.21
C GLY A 212 -11.59 -17.53 -28.63
N LEU A 213 -10.68 -18.27 -29.26
CA LEU A 213 -10.34 -18.08 -30.68
C LEU A 213 -10.25 -19.44 -31.40
N VAL A 214 -11.23 -19.77 -32.25
CA VAL A 214 -11.08 -20.88 -33.21
C VAL A 214 -10.29 -20.36 -34.41
N VAL A 215 -8.98 -20.56 -34.41
CA VAL A 215 -8.19 -20.52 -35.65
C VAL A 215 -7.88 -21.97 -36.03
N GLY A 216 -8.70 -22.51 -36.93
CA GLY A 216 -8.39 -23.76 -37.60
C GLY A 216 -7.13 -23.58 -38.45
N GLY A 217 -6.00 -24.03 -37.93
CA GLY A 217 -4.70 -23.99 -38.59
C GLY A 217 -3.62 -24.46 -37.62
N ARG A 218 -2.49 -24.95 -38.14
CA ARG A 218 -1.31 -25.28 -37.33
C ARG A 218 -1.04 -24.12 -36.36
N HIS A 219 -1.25 -24.37 -35.07
CA HIS A 219 -1.00 -23.38 -34.05
C HIS A 219 0.50 -23.04 -34.02
N ALA A 220 0.82 -21.77 -33.85
CA ALA A 220 2.18 -21.36 -33.51
C ALA A 220 2.54 -22.01 -32.17
N SER A 221 3.67 -22.72 -32.08
CA SER A 221 4.18 -23.22 -30.79
C SER A 221 4.40 -22.04 -29.83
N ASP A 222 4.42 -22.27 -28.53
CA ASP A 222 4.70 -21.18 -27.57
C ASP A 222 6.10 -20.63 -27.74
N GLU A 223 7.02 -21.45 -28.26
CA GLU A 223 8.32 -20.99 -28.72
C GLU A 223 8.19 -20.03 -29.93
N LEU A 224 7.32 -20.31 -30.90
CA LEU A 224 7.05 -19.41 -32.03
C LEU A 224 6.26 -18.17 -31.60
N LYS A 225 5.33 -18.27 -30.65
CA LYS A 225 4.60 -17.11 -30.09
C LYS A 225 5.52 -16.21 -29.28
N ALA A 226 6.32 -16.78 -28.38
CA ALA A 226 7.31 -16.03 -27.60
C ALA A 226 8.38 -15.43 -28.51
N LYS A 227 8.76 -16.14 -29.57
CA LYS A 227 9.64 -15.62 -30.63
C LYS A 227 8.96 -14.49 -31.40
N LEU A 228 7.72 -14.64 -31.85
CA LEU A 228 6.98 -13.60 -32.57
C LEU A 228 6.66 -12.39 -31.68
N GLN A 229 6.36 -12.58 -30.41
CA GLN A 229 6.20 -11.48 -29.45
C GLN A 229 7.52 -10.79 -29.16
N ARG A 230 8.63 -11.54 -29.06
CA ARG A 230 9.96 -10.96 -29.03
C ARG A 230 10.27 -10.24 -30.33
N GLU A 231 9.99 -10.81 -31.49
CA GLU A 231 10.23 -10.20 -32.80
C GLU A 231 9.37 -8.95 -33.00
N VAL A 232 8.10 -8.94 -32.59
CA VAL A 232 7.22 -7.76 -32.62
C VAL A 232 7.68 -6.73 -31.61
N SER A 233 8.02 -7.12 -30.38
CA SER A 233 8.52 -6.18 -29.39
C SER A 233 9.90 -5.61 -29.77
N GLU A 234 10.77 -6.42 -30.37
CA GLU A 234 12.05 -5.99 -30.94
C GLU A 234 11.83 -5.14 -32.20
N GLU A 235 10.86 -5.48 -33.04
CA GLU A 235 10.56 -4.72 -34.26
C GLU A 235 9.90 -3.39 -33.92
N GLU A 236 8.96 -3.32 -32.98
CA GLU A 236 8.36 -2.10 -32.49
C GLU A 236 9.36 -1.28 -31.68
N ASN A 237 9.92 -1.82 -30.60
CA ASN A 237 10.75 -1.06 -29.66
C ASN A 237 12.21 -0.88 -30.10
N ALA A 238 12.79 -1.81 -30.88
CA ALA A 238 14.19 -1.72 -31.31
C ALA A 238 14.36 -1.30 -32.79
N ARG A 239 13.32 -1.37 -33.64
CA ARG A 239 13.40 -0.94 -35.06
C ARG A 239 12.47 0.21 -35.42
N LEU A 240 11.16 0.02 -35.40
CA LEU A 240 10.18 0.95 -35.94
C LEU A 240 10.08 2.21 -35.11
N PHE A 241 9.98 2.09 -33.78
CA PHE A 241 9.82 3.23 -32.91
C PHE A 241 11.09 4.12 -32.86
N PRO A 242 12.31 3.57 -32.70
CA PRO A 242 13.53 4.36 -32.85
C PRO A 242 13.69 4.96 -34.25
N LYS A 243 13.25 4.27 -35.31
CA LYS A 243 13.23 4.82 -36.68
C LYS A 243 12.21 5.95 -36.82
N LEU A 244 11.06 5.87 -36.19
CA LEU A 244 10.01 6.89 -36.23
C LEU A 244 10.48 8.15 -35.49
N VAL A 245 11.02 7.98 -34.28
CA VAL A 245 11.71 9.05 -33.54
C VAL A 245 12.86 9.62 -34.38
N SER A 246 13.69 8.76 -35.00
CA SER A 246 14.79 9.20 -35.87
C SER A 246 14.30 9.92 -37.12
N ALA A 247 13.18 9.52 -37.71
CA ALA A 247 12.60 10.15 -38.90
C ALA A 247 12.06 11.53 -38.54
N VAL A 248 11.38 11.66 -37.39
CA VAL A 248 10.96 12.97 -36.85
C VAL A 248 12.18 13.87 -36.65
N PHE A 249 13.27 13.38 -36.05
CA PHE A 249 14.49 14.16 -35.92
C PHE A 249 15.21 14.46 -37.24
N GLN A 250 15.12 13.59 -38.25
CA GLN A 250 15.64 13.89 -39.59
C GLN A 250 14.86 15.02 -40.27
N VAL A 251 13.54 15.06 -40.09
CA VAL A 251 12.70 16.19 -40.54
C VAL A 251 13.11 17.46 -39.80
N VAL A 252 13.33 17.38 -38.48
CA VAL A 252 13.84 18.52 -37.68
C VAL A 252 15.18 19.05 -38.21
N GLU A 253 16.14 18.17 -38.47
CA GLU A 253 17.47 18.55 -38.97
C GLU A 253 17.48 19.01 -40.44
N GLY A 254 16.49 18.58 -41.23
CA GLY A 254 16.30 18.99 -42.62
C GLY A 254 15.80 20.43 -42.82
N GLY A 255 15.46 21.12 -41.72
CA GLY A 255 14.79 22.41 -41.74
C GLY A 255 13.28 22.23 -41.80
N VAL A 256 12.56 22.93 -40.93
CA VAL A 256 11.12 22.75 -40.75
C VAL A 256 10.44 24.09 -40.98
N ASP A 257 9.54 24.14 -41.94
CA ASP A 257 8.77 25.34 -42.25
C ASP A 257 7.60 25.57 -41.26
N ASP A 258 7.14 24.51 -40.58
CA ASP A 258 6.02 24.52 -39.63
C ASP A 258 6.42 23.92 -38.27
N ALA A 259 6.86 24.80 -37.36
CA ALA A 259 7.26 24.42 -36.00
C ALA A 259 6.08 23.93 -35.14
N PHE A 260 4.85 24.36 -35.45
CA PHE A 260 3.65 24.00 -34.69
C PHE A 260 3.28 22.53 -34.94
N LEU A 261 3.33 22.08 -36.19
CA LEU A 261 3.08 20.68 -36.54
C LEU A 261 4.07 19.74 -35.85
N LEU A 262 5.35 20.11 -35.76
CA LEU A 262 6.34 19.32 -35.03
C LEU A 262 6.06 19.25 -33.54
N GLU A 263 5.64 20.37 -32.94
CA GLU A 263 5.27 20.39 -31.53
C GLU A 263 4.12 19.41 -31.26
N GLU A 264 3.06 19.41 -32.09
CA GLU A 264 1.96 18.45 -31.98
C GLU A 264 2.43 17.00 -32.09
N ILE A 265 3.35 16.70 -33.03
CA ILE A 265 3.91 15.35 -33.18
C ILE A 265 4.68 14.93 -31.92
N PHE A 266 5.52 15.80 -31.36
CA PHE A 266 6.25 15.48 -30.13
C PHE A 266 5.32 15.30 -28.93
N VAL A 267 4.24 16.08 -28.82
CA VAL A 267 3.25 15.93 -27.77
C VAL A 267 2.49 14.60 -27.89
N GLN A 268 2.09 14.22 -29.10
CA GLN A 268 1.46 12.91 -29.33
C GLN A 268 2.41 11.75 -29.02
N LEU A 269 3.69 11.87 -29.41
CA LEU A 269 4.72 10.88 -29.06
C LEU A 269 4.92 10.79 -27.54
N LEU A 270 4.91 11.91 -26.83
CA LEU A 270 5.01 11.95 -25.38
C LEU A 270 3.83 11.20 -24.73
N ASP A 271 2.61 11.48 -25.17
CA ASP A 271 1.40 10.82 -24.65
C ASP A 271 1.44 9.30 -24.88
N MET A 272 1.86 8.87 -26.07
CA MET A 272 2.05 7.45 -26.39
C MET A 272 3.12 6.79 -25.52
N LEU A 273 4.26 7.44 -25.33
CA LEU A 273 5.37 6.92 -24.51
C LEU A 273 5.01 6.83 -23.02
N LEU A 274 4.26 7.79 -22.50
CA LEU A 274 3.73 7.77 -21.14
C LEU A 274 2.66 6.67 -20.95
N LEU A 275 1.91 6.33 -21.99
CA LEU A 275 0.99 5.19 -21.94
C LEU A 275 1.75 3.86 -21.82
N GLN A 276 2.92 3.76 -22.43
CA GLN A 276 3.77 2.56 -22.47
C GLN A 276 4.81 2.49 -21.33
N ASP A 277 4.85 3.48 -20.44
CA ASP A 277 5.87 3.64 -19.39
C ASP A 277 7.32 3.67 -19.93
N ASP A 278 7.53 4.11 -21.17
CA ASP A 278 8.86 4.21 -21.79
C ASP A 278 9.50 5.58 -21.51
N PHE A 279 9.81 5.79 -20.23
CA PHE A 279 10.56 6.95 -19.77
C PHE A 279 11.97 7.02 -20.38
N GLY A 280 12.55 5.87 -20.77
CA GLY A 280 13.87 5.81 -21.39
C GLY A 280 13.91 6.59 -22.70
N THR A 281 12.95 6.36 -23.59
CA THR A 281 12.87 7.05 -24.88
C THR A 281 12.48 8.52 -24.72
N ILE A 282 11.60 8.87 -23.77
CA ILE A 282 11.31 10.28 -23.47
C ILE A 282 12.59 11.04 -23.09
N ASN A 283 13.40 10.46 -22.20
CA ASN A 283 14.68 11.05 -21.81
C ASN A 283 15.65 11.22 -22.99
N GLN A 284 15.65 10.29 -23.96
CA GLN A 284 16.46 10.41 -25.18
C GLN A 284 15.98 11.55 -26.08
N ILE A 285 14.66 11.75 -26.21
CA ILE A 285 14.08 12.87 -26.95
C ILE A 285 14.52 14.20 -26.32
N VAL A 286 14.40 14.34 -25.00
CA VAL A 286 14.85 15.52 -24.26
C VAL A 286 16.35 15.78 -24.48
N LEU A 287 17.18 14.74 -24.39
CA LEU A 287 18.62 14.85 -24.62
C LEU A 287 18.95 15.32 -26.04
N LYS A 288 18.28 14.78 -27.06
CA LYS A 288 18.48 15.18 -28.46
C LYS A 288 18.02 16.60 -28.73
N LEU A 289 16.81 16.98 -28.28
CA LEU A 289 16.31 18.36 -28.40
C LEU A 289 17.23 19.37 -27.71
N ARG A 290 17.80 19.00 -26.55
CA ARG A 290 18.80 19.83 -25.85
C ARG A 290 20.10 19.96 -26.63
N ALA A 291 20.58 18.90 -27.28
CA ALA A 291 21.78 18.96 -28.11
C ALA A 291 21.59 19.80 -29.38
N LEU A 292 20.41 19.74 -29.99
CA LEU A 292 20.08 20.50 -31.20
C LEU A 292 19.86 21.99 -30.90
N SER A 293 19.16 22.33 -29.81
CA SER A 293 18.88 23.71 -29.41
C SER A 293 20.14 24.52 -29.02
N GLN A 294 21.27 23.87 -28.76
CA GLN A 294 22.55 24.53 -28.47
C GLN A 294 23.34 24.96 -29.72
N ARG A 295 22.88 24.61 -30.93
CA ARG A 295 23.56 25.00 -32.18
C ARG A 295 23.22 26.46 -32.54
N GLU A 296 24.13 27.16 -33.21
CA GLU A 296 23.88 28.53 -33.70
C GLU A 296 22.64 28.56 -34.63
N GLY A 297 21.77 29.56 -34.45
CA GLY A 297 20.54 29.72 -35.25
C GLY A 297 19.35 28.83 -34.85
N SER A 298 19.37 28.20 -33.67
CA SER A 298 18.37 27.20 -33.23
C SER A 298 17.33 27.73 -32.24
N GLU A 299 16.95 29.01 -32.33
CA GLU A 299 16.05 29.67 -31.35
C GLU A 299 14.67 28.99 -31.26
N ASP A 300 14.12 28.53 -32.39
CA ASP A 300 12.82 27.86 -32.40
C ASP A 300 12.88 26.44 -31.81
N LEU A 301 14.03 25.77 -31.92
CA LEU A 301 14.26 24.48 -31.24
C LEU A 301 14.42 24.64 -29.73
N ALA A 302 14.99 25.76 -29.27
CA ALA A 302 15.05 26.08 -27.85
C ALA A 302 13.65 26.30 -27.27
N LYS A 303 12.78 27.06 -27.97
CA LYS A 303 11.36 27.22 -27.59
C LYS A 303 10.59 25.90 -27.63
N MET A 304 10.82 25.07 -28.65
CA MET A 304 10.21 23.76 -28.75
C MET A 304 10.61 22.85 -27.59
N LEU A 305 11.89 22.86 -27.18
CA LEU A 305 12.35 22.12 -26.00
C LEU A 305 11.67 22.65 -24.72
N GLU A 306 11.56 23.97 -24.56
CA GLU A 306 10.89 24.57 -23.40
C GLU A 306 9.40 24.17 -23.35
N ASN A 307 8.69 24.26 -24.48
CA ASN A 307 7.31 23.80 -24.60
C ASN A 307 7.19 22.30 -24.31
N PHE A 308 8.08 21.47 -24.84
CA PHE A 308 8.06 20.02 -24.59
C PHE A 308 8.23 19.69 -23.09
N LEU A 309 9.19 20.36 -22.42
CA LEU A 309 9.39 20.21 -20.97
C LEU A 309 8.20 20.73 -20.16
N HIS A 310 7.57 21.82 -20.60
CA HIS A 310 6.34 22.32 -20.00
C HIS A 310 5.20 21.30 -20.15
N LYS A 311 5.01 20.73 -21.34
CA LYS A 311 4.01 19.70 -21.62
C LYS A 311 4.22 18.46 -20.76
N MET A 312 5.46 18.00 -20.58
CA MET A 312 5.81 16.91 -19.66
C MET A 312 5.37 17.16 -18.21
N GLY A 313 5.37 18.43 -17.78
CA GLY A 313 4.99 18.85 -16.43
C GLY A 313 3.50 19.18 -16.25
N GLU A 314 2.67 19.06 -17.28
CA GLU A 314 1.23 19.34 -17.18
C GLU A 314 0.53 18.30 -16.29
N GLU A 315 -0.46 18.77 -15.52
CA GLU A 315 -1.20 17.95 -14.54
C GLU A 315 -1.71 16.64 -15.13
N GLN A 316 -2.31 16.66 -16.32
CA GLN A 316 -2.84 15.46 -16.97
C GLN A 316 -1.75 14.38 -17.19
N ARG A 317 -0.55 14.77 -17.62
CA ARG A 317 0.55 13.83 -17.86
C ARG A 317 1.19 13.36 -16.56
N LEU A 318 1.31 14.25 -15.58
CA LEU A 318 1.80 13.86 -14.26
C LEU A 318 0.85 12.94 -13.53
N MET A 319 -0.47 13.10 -13.70
CA MET A 319 -1.46 12.14 -13.23
C MET A 319 -1.27 10.77 -13.89
N ARG A 320 -0.94 10.72 -15.20
CA ARG A 320 -0.59 9.45 -15.86
C ARG A 320 0.68 8.80 -15.27
N VAL A 321 1.71 9.60 -15.00
CA VAL A 321 2.91 9.13 -14.26
C VAL A 321 2.51 8.62 -12.88
N GLY A 322 1.59 9.30 -12.20
CA GLY A 322 1.03 8.88 -10.93
C GLY A 322 0.34 7.52 -10.98
N GLU A 323 -0.52 7.30 -11.97
CA GLU A 323 -1.20 6.00 -12.19
C GLU A 323 -0.19 4.87 -12.44
N SER A 324 0.86 5.12 -13.22
CA SER A 324 1.96 4.16 -13.46
C SER A 324 2.70 3.80 -12.17
N LEU A 325 2.96 4.80 -11.31
CA LEU A 325 3.72 4.63 -10.07
C LEU A 325 2.87 4.26 -8.85
N LYS A 326 1.55 4.22 -8.98
CA LYS A 326 0.62 4.08 -7.86
C LYS A 326 0.90 2.83 -7.01
N SER A 327 1.26 1.75 -7.67
CA SER A 327 1.00 0.37 -7.22
C SER A 327 2.00 -0.65 -7.78
N THR A 328 2.60 -0.34 -8.92
CA THR A 328 3.56 -1.19 -9.62
C THR A 328 4.92 -0.51 -9.68
N ARG A 329 5.98 -1.27 -9.40
CA ARG A 329 7.36 -0.77 -9.45
C ARG A 329 7.79 -0.60 -10.92
N PRO A 330 8.36 0.55 -11.32
CA PRO A 330 8.83 0.73 -12.68
C PRO A 330 10.01 -0.21 -12.98
N LYS A 331 10.06 -0.76 -14.20
CA LYS A 331 11.15 -1.65 -14.65
C LYS A 331 12.52 -0.98 -14.54
N ASN A 332 12.59 0.32 -14.85
CA ASN A 332 13.79 1.12 -14.72
C ASN A 332 13.51 2.42 -13.93
N PRO A 333 13.62 2.39 -12.58
CA PRO A 333 13.37 3.55 -11.73
C PRO A 333 14.26 4.77 -12.06
N ALA A 334 15.46 4.52 -12.62
CA ALA A 334 16.37 5.58 -12.98
C ALA A 334 15.87 6.42 -14.16
N ASP A 335 15.08 5.85 -15.07
CA ASP A 335 14.49 6.58 -16.21
C ASP A 335 13.36 7.49 -15.73
N VAL A 336 12.51 7.03 -14.81
CA VAL A 336 11.48 7.85 -14.15
C VAL A 336 12.13 9.01 -13.39
N SER A 337 13.20 8.73 -12.65
CA SER A 337 13.93 9.77 -11.91
C SER A 337 14.46 10.85 -12.84
N ARG A 338 15.03 10.48 -14.00
CA ARG A 338 15.50 11.43 -15.02
C ARG A 338 14.37 12.24 -15.63
N TYR A 339 13.21 11.63 -15.88
CA TYR A 339 12.01 12.34 -16.35
C TYR A 339 11.58 13.42 -15.35
N LEU A 340 11.49 13.07 -14.06
CA LEU A 340 11.04 13.99 -13.02
C LEU A 340 12.04 15.13 -12.75
N GLN A 341 13.34 14.87 -12.89
CA GLN A 341 14.41 15.84 -12.64
C GLN A 341 14.50 16.97 -13.67
N VAL A 342 13.95 16.79 -14.87
CA VAL A 342 13.98 17.82 -15.94
C VAL A 342 12.74 18.72 -15.94
N LEU A 343 11.76 18.45 -15.08
CA LEU A 343 10.52 19.22 -15.01
C LEU A 343 10.73 20.62 -14.43
N GLY A 344 9.86 21.56 -14.82
CA GLY A 344 9.85 22.93 -14.32
C GLY A 344 9.14 23.09 -12.97
N ARG A 345 9.24 24.27 -12.35
CA ARG A 345 8.64 24.57 -11.04
C ARG A 345 7.11 24.45 -11.02
N ASP A 346 6.47 24.64 -12.16
CA ASP A 346 5.02 24.53 -12.31
C ASP A 346 4.51 23.10 -12.04
N SER A 347 5.39 22.08 -12.11
CA SER A 347 5.05 20.70 -11.79
C SER A 347 4.97 20.42 -10.29
N ILE A 348 5.44 21.32 -9.41
CA ILE A 348 5.51 21.05 -7.95
C ILE A 348 4.12 20.71 -7.38
N ILE A 349 3.10 21.52 -7.68
CA ILE A 349 1.75 21.30 -7.13
C ILE A 349 1.12 20.02 -7.68
N PRO A 350 1.11 19.75 -9.00
CA PRO A 350 0.66 18.47 -9.53
C PRO A 350 1.41 17.25 -8.98
N LEU A 351 2.74 17.30 -8.88
CA LEU A 351 3.53 16.19 -8.34
C LEU A 351 3.22 15.93 -6.86
N LEU A 352 2.95 16.99 -6.08
CA LEU A 352 2.50 16.84 -4.70
C LEU A 352 1.11 16.21 -4.59
N SER A 353 0.22 16.47 -5.55
CA SER A 353 -1.08 15.78 -5.65
C SER A 353 -0.90 14.30 -6.04
N VAL A 354 -0.03 14.01 -7.01
CA VAL A 354 0.33 12.65 -7.41
C VAL A 354 0.93 11.86 -6.24
N LEU A 355 1.79 12.48 -5.43
CA LEU A 355 2.42 11.82 -4.28
C LEU A 355 1.40 11.24 -3.29
N GLU A 356 0.21 11.83 -3.21
CA GLU A 356 -0.85 11.38 -2.32
C GLU A 356 -1.56 10.12 -2.79
N SER A 357 -1.52 9.81 -4.09
CA SER A 357 -2.13 8.61 -4.64
C SER A 357 -1.20 7.39 -4.62
N ILE A 358 0.12 7.59 -4.44
CA ILE A 358 1.09 6.50 -4.48
C ILE A 358 1.02 5.63 -3.22
N GLU A 359 0.81 4.33 -3.41
CA GLU A 359 0.71 3.31 -2.36
C GLU A 359 2.05 2.56 -2.14
N VAL A 360 2.85 2.40 -3.20
CA VAL A 360 4.15 1.70 -3.13
C VAL A 360 5.21 2.59 -2.47
N ALA A 361 5.74 2.15 -1.33
CA ALA A 361 6.73 2.89 -0.56
C ALA A 361 8.00 3.28 -1.35
N ASP A 362 8.51 2.38 -2.20
CA ASP A 362 9.72 2.64 -3.01
C ASP A 362 9.46 3.70 -4.09
N ASN A 363 8.32 3.63 -4.77
CA ASN A 363 7.92 4.61 -5.79
C ASN A 363 7.66 5.97 -5.16
N ARG A 364 7.06 5.96 -3.97
CA ARG A 364 6.82 7.15 -3.19
C ARG A 364 8.11 7.84 -2.78
N THR A 365 9.10 7.05 -2.35
CA THR A 365 10.45 7.53 -2.06
C THR A 365 11.11 8.11 -3.31
N LEU A 366 10.97 7.46 -4.47
CA LEU A 366 11.47 7.97 -5.75
C LEU A 366 10.89 9.35 -6.09
N LEU A 367 9.58 9.53 -5.93
CA LEU A 367 8.95 10.82 -6.18
C LEU A 367 9.36 11.88 -5.13
N CYS A 368 9.44 11.51 -3.86
CA CYS A 368 9.97 12.39 -2.81
C CYS A 368 11.42 12.84 -3.11
N ASP A 369 12.26 11.96 -3.62
CA ASP A 369 13.64 12.29 -4.00
C ASP A 369 13.71 13.30 -5.15
N ALA A 370 12.83 13.18 -6.15
CA ALA A 370 12.71 14.19 -7.20
C ALA A 370 12.21 15.54 -6.63
N LEU A 371 11.19 15.49 -5.76
CA LEU A 371 10.62 16.67 -5.10
C LEU A 371 11.61 17.40 -4.18
N ALA A 372 12.59 16.68 -3.61
CA ALA A 372 13.65 17.28 -2.79
C ALA A 372 14.52 18.28 -3.55
N GLY A 373 14.69 18.07 -4.87
CA GLY A 373 15.38 19.03 -5.75
C GLY A 373 14.65 20.37 -5.79
N PHE A 374 13.32 20.34 -5.98
CA PHE A 374 12.48 21.55 -5.99
C PHE A 374 12.41 22.22 -4.61
N ALA A 375 12.27 21.44 -3.55
CA ALA A 375 12.14 21.94 -2.18
C ALA A 375 13.36 22.72 -1.68
N ARG A 376 14.53 22.54 -2.30
CA ARG A 376 15.73 23.32 -1.98
C ARG A 376 15.62 24.77 -2.46
N GLU A 377 14.94 25.02 -3.58
CA GLU A 377 14.79 26.35 -4.18
C GLU A 377 13.46 27.01 -3.80
N VAL A 378 12.39 26.22 -3.75
CA VAL A 378 11.01 26.67 -3.51
C VAL A 378 10.39 25.83 -2.39
N PRO A 379 10.74 26.08 -1.11
CA PRO A 379 10.28 25.26 0.01
C PRO A 379 8.80 25.50 0.38
N GLU A 380 8.20 26.63 0.00
CA GLU A 380 6.90 27.09 0.51
C GLU A 380 5.75 26.08 0.29
N PRO A 381 5.58 25.44 -0.89
CA PRO A 381 4.52 24.45 -1.11
C PRO A 381 4.64 23.23 -0.18
N PHE A 382 5.87 22.84 0.15
CA PHE A 382 6.15 21.71 1.03
C PHE A 382 5.91 22.08 2.49
N VAL A 383 6.37 23.27 2.89
CA VAL A 383 6.18 23.80 4.24
C VAL A 383 4.69 23.97 4.56
N ALA A 384 3.89 24.45 3.61
CA ALA A 384 2.44 24.58 3.79
C ALA A 384 1.77 23.24 4.16
N ARG A 385 2.25 22.14 3.58
CA ARG A 385 1.72 20.78 3.81
C ARG A 385 2.21 20.10 5.10
N LEU A 386 3.18 20.70 5.83
CA LEU A 386 3.59 20.23 7.16
C LEU A 386 2.47 20.33 8.20
N MET A 387 1.44 21.16 7.94
CA MET A 387 0.27 21.33 8.80
C MET A 387 -0.92 20.47 8.36
N SER A 388 -0.72 19.53 7.44
CA SER A 388 -1.77 18.60 7.00
C SER A 388 -2.29 17.73 8.16
N GLU A 389 -3.58 17.44 8.16
CA GLU A 389 -4.19 16.48 9.10
C GLU A 389 -3.79 15.03 8.78
N ARG A 390 -3.37 14.76 7.53
CA ARG A 390 -2.93 13.43 7.09
C ARG A 390 -1.48 13.18 7.54
N PRO A 391 -1.23 12.22 8.46
CA PRO A 391 0.11 12.00 9.01
C PRO A 391 1.15 11.65 7.94
N GLN A 392 0.72 10.90 6.93
CA GLN A 392 1.58 10.40 5.85
C GLN A 392 2.06 11.54 4.93
N THR A 393 1.22 12.54 4.69
CA THR A 393 1.61 13.78 4.00
C THR A 393 2.66 14.56 4.80
N VAL A 394 2.50 14.68 6.12
CA VAL A 394 3.49 15.40 6.94
C VAL A 394 4.83 14.68 6.92
N ARG A 395 4.85 13.34 7.00
CA ARG A 395 6.08 12.54 6.87
C ARG A 395 6.81 12.79 5.56
N ASP A 396 6.09 12.94 4.46
CA ASP A 396 6.71 13.26 3.16
C ASP A 396 7.36 14.60 3.16
N MET A 397 6.64 15.60 3.63
CA MET A 397 7.16 16.96 3.61
C MET A 397 8.42 17.03 4.47
N VAL A 398 8.42 16.34 5.61
CA VAL A 398 9.61 16.21 6.45
C VAL A 398 10.75 15.51 5.70
N TYR A 399 10.49 14.35 5.08
CA TYR A 399 11.49 13.62 4.29
C TYR A 399 12.06 14.47 3.15
N ILE A 400 11.20 15.12 2.36
CA ILE A 400 11.56 15.96 1.23
C ILE A 400 12.41 17.15 1.68
N LEU A 401 11.99 17.85 2.74
CA LEU A 401 12.73 19.00 3.29
C LEU A 401 14.02 18.60 4.00
N GLU A 402 14.11 17.38 4.54
CA GLU A 402 15.36 16.84 5.08
C GLU A 402 16.32 16.53 3.93
N LYS A 403 15.85 15.83 2.90
CA LYS A 403 16.63 15.42 1.73
C LYS A 403 17.08 16.62 0.87
N SER A 404 16.30 17.70 0.83
CA SER A 404 16.64 18.93 0.11
C SER A 404 17.88 19.63 0.66
N ASN A 405 18.27 19.31 1.91
CA ASN A 405 19.34 19.97 2.63
C ASN A 405 19.15 21.51 2.73
N HIS A 406 17.91 21.98 2.75
CA HIS A 406 17.63 23.42 2.90
C HIS A 406 18.24 23.96 4.21
N PRO A 407 18.89 25.15 4.22
CA PRO A 407 19.50 25.72 5.43
C PRO A 407 18.52 25.88 6.59
N ASP A 408 17.30 26.36 6.30
CA ASP A 408 16.27 26.63 7.30
C ASP A 408 15.36 25.42 7.64
N ARG A 409 15.71 24.20 7.21
CA ARG A 409 14.84 23.03 7.39
C ARG A 409 14.45 22.76 8.85
N VAL A 410 15.37 23.03 9.80
CA VAL A 410 15.12 22.83 11.24
C VAL A 410 14.02 23.78 11.74
N LYS A 411 14.05 25.04 11.29
CA LYS A 411 13.00 26.03 11.57
C LYS A 411 11.65 25.60 10.98
N MET A 412 11.67 25.04 9.77
CA MET A 412 10.46 24.51 9.11
C MET A 412 9.86 23.35 9.92
N PHE A 413 10.69 22.40 10.38
CA PHE A 413 10.26 21.28 11.23
C PHE A 413 9.66 21.72 12.57
N GLY A 414 10.10 22.86 13.12
CA GLY A 414 9.51 23.44 14.31
C GLY A 414 8.00 23.73 14.17
N GLN A 415 7.48 23.90 12.96
CA GLN A 415 6.03 24.07 12.73
C GLN A 415 5.25 22.79 13.03
N VAL A 416 5.82 21.62 12.75
CA VAL A 416 5.18 20.32 12.98
C VAL A 416 4.96 20.05 14.46
N LEU A 417 5.78 20.63 15.34
CA LEU A 417 5.61 20.50 16.79
C LEU A 417 4.32 21.18 17.30
N LYS A 418 3.67 22.00 16.47
CA LYS A 418 2.34 22.58 16.74
C LYS A 418 1.18 21.66 16.33
N SER A 419 1.45 20.59 15.59
CA SER A 419 0.44 19.62 15.14
C SER A 419 -0.22 18.91 16.31
N PRO A 420 -1.52 18.59 16.28
CA PRO A 420 -2.16 17.76 17.30
C PRO A 420 -1.72 16.28 17.23
N ASN A 421 -1.11 15.84 16.13
CA ASN A 421 -0.76 14.43 15.94
C ASN A 421 0.52 14.05 16.72
N LEU A 422 0.35 13.28 17.79
CA LEU A 422 1.44 12.85 18.66
C LEU A 422 2.53 12.06 17.92
N VAL A 423 2.16 11.11 17.06
CA VAL A 423 3.13 10.24 16.37
C VAL A 423 4.05 11.08 15.51
N VAL A 424 3.48 12.03 14.75
CA VAL A 424 4.21 12.95 13.89
C VAL A 424 5.11 13.89 14.71
N LYS A 425 4.63 14.44 15.83
CA LYS A 425 5.46 15.25 16.73
C LYS A 425 6.70 14.49 17.19
N LEU A 426 6.54 13.25 17.67
CA LEU A 426 7.64 12.44 18.19
C LEU A 426 8.66 12.09 17.10
N GLU A 427 8.19 11.78 15.89
CA GLU A 427 9.03 11.47 14.73
C GLU A 427 9.88 12.68 14.34
N VAL A 428 9.25 13.85 14.17
CA VAL A 428 9.96 15.09 13.82
C VAL A 428 10.90 15.55 14.92
N LEU A 429 10.53 15.39 16.19
CA LEU A 429 11.42 15.73 17.30
C LEU A 429 12.69 14.88 17.30
N ASN A 430 12.60 13.59 16.93
CA ASN A 430 13.79 12.75 16.74
C ASN A 430 14.67 13.24 15.58
N ILE A 431 14.06 13.65 14.47
CA ILE A 431 14.78 14.18 13.30
C ILE A 431 15.53 15.46 13.66
N ILE A 432 14.85 16.40 14.33
CA ILE A 432 15.47 17.63 14.87
C ILE A 432 16.63 17.28 15.81
N GLY A 433 16.43 16.30 16.70
CA GLY A 433 17.44 15.80 17.65
C GLY A 433 18.74 15.33 16.97
N ARG A 434 18.65 14.68 15.81
CA ARG A 434 19.82 14.19 15.06
C ARG A 434 20.66 15.31 14.44
N GLY A 435 20.05 16.46 14.16
CA GLY A 435 20.74 17.59 13.52
C GLY A 435 21.88 18.18 14.35
N ARG A 436 21.86 18.01 15.69
CA ARG A 436 22.90 18.47 16.63
C ARG A 436 23.34 19.94 16.45
N THR A 437 22.45 20.80 15.95
CA THR A 437 22.69 22.25 15.80
C THR A 437 22.23 23.03 17.03
N GLY A 438 22.71 24.26 17.19
CA GLY A 438 22.26 25.16 18.26
C GLY A 438 20.77 25.50 18.17
N GLU A 439 20.23 25.62 16.96
CA GLU A 439 18.80 25.85 16.72
C GLU A 439 17.97 24.61 17.09
N ALA A 440 18.38 23.42 16.64
CA ALA A 440 17.73 22.18 17.02
C ALA A 440 17.69 22.01 18.55
N ARG A 441 18.80 22.30 19.24
CA ARG A 441 18.85 22.27 20.71
C ARG A 441 17.82 23.20 21.35
N ARG A 442 17.64 24.42 20.84
CA ARG A 442 16.64 25.37 21.35
C ARG A 442 15.23 24.78 21.21
N ILE A 443 14.90 24.23 20.04
CA ILE A 443 13.60 23.61 19.79
C ILE A 443 13.37 22.40 20.72
N ILE A 444 14.37 21.53 20.91
CA ILE A 444 14.27 20.41 21.86
C ILE A 444 14.08 20.91 23.30
N ALA A 445 14.77 21.97 23.71
CA ALA A 445 14.61 22.54 25.04
C ALA A 445 13.20 23.12 25.26
N ASP A 446 12.64 23.82 24.27
CA ASP A 446 11.27 24.36 24.33
C ASP A 446 10.24 23.23 24.47
N ALA A 447 10.47 22.10 23.80
CA ALA A 447 9.61 20.90 23.87
C ALA A 447 9.54 20.24 25.25
N LEU A 448 10.41 20.60 26.22
CA LEU A 448 10.26 20.20 27.63
C LEU A 448 8.98 20.74 28.28
N THR A 449 8.37 21.77 27.68
CA THR A 449 7.16 22.43 28.19
C THR A 449 5.90 22.09 27.37
N ASP A 450 5.99 21.18 26.40
CA ASP A 450 4.86 20.77 25.56
C ASP A 450 3.69 20.25 26.41
N SER A 451 2.46 20.41 25.95
CA SER A 451 1.26 19.95 26.67
C SER A 451 1.22 18.42 26.82
N ILE A 452 1.83 17.69 25.89
CA ILE A 452 1.80 16.22 25.85
C ILE A 452 3.02 15.62 26.56
N SER A 453 2.77 14.71 27.51
CA SER A 453 3.81 14.11 28.36
C SER A 453 4.87 13.33 27.54
N GLN A 454 4.47 12.55 26.53
CA GLN A 454 5.42 11.80 25.71
C GLN A 454 6.39 12.72 24.94
N VAL A 455 5.96 13.92 24.53
CA VAL A 455 6.82 14.90 23.85
C VAL A 455 7.87 15.43 24.82
N ARG A 456 7.47 15.81 26.04
CA ARG A 456 8.38 16.25 27.11
C ARG A 456 9.41 15.18 27.47
N MET A 457 8.98 13.91 27.55
CA MET A 457 9.86 12.76 27.83
C MET A 457 10.92 12.57 26.74
N LEU A 458 10.51 12.67 25.47
CA LEU A 458 11.45 12.55 24.35
C LEU A 458 12.41 13.74 24.30
N ALA A 459 11.92 14.96 24.54
CA ALA A 459 12.75 16.15 24.64
C ALA A 459 13.83 16.01 25.72
N ALA A 460 13.45 15.54 26.91
CA ALA A 460 14.39 15.27 27.99
C ALA A 460 15.46 14.25 27.58
N LYS A 461 15.06 13.17 26.90
CA LYS A 461 15.99 12.14 26.40
C LYS A 461 16.99 12.67 25.37
N LEU A 462 16.57 13.58 24.49
CA LEU A 462 17.39 14.10 23.39
C LEU A 462 18.35 15.22 23.82
N LEU A 463 18.01 16.02 24.83
CA LEU A 463 18.82 17.15 25.30
C LEU A 463 20.30 16.82 25.59
N PRO A 464 20.62 15.72 26.30
CA PRO A 464 22.00 15.31 26.56
C PRO A 464 22.86 15.02 25.32
N GLU A 465 22.23 14.72 24.18
CA GLU A 465 22.93 14.39 22.92
C GLU A 465 23.56 15.61 22.23
N PHE A 466 23.17 16.83 22.61
CA PHE A 466 23.73 18.07 22.08
C PHE A 466 24.95 18.53 22.87
N ASP A 467 24.83 18.52 24.20
CA ASP A 467 25.82 19.02 25.14
C ASP A 467 25.46 18.47 26.52
N ARG A 468 26.31 17.60 27.07
CA ARG A 468 26.04 16.86 28.31
C ARG A 468 25.91 17.79 29.52
N ASP A 469 26.76 18.82 29.62
CA ASP A 469 26.77 19.74 30.75
C ASP A 469 25.58 20.69 30.71
N LYS A 470 25.27 21.26 29.54
CA LYS A 470 24.07 22.10 29.40
C LYS A 470 22.79 21.28 29.52
N GLY A 471 22.77 20.05 29.01
CA GLY A 471 21.65 19.12 29.18
C GLY A 471 21.41 18.82 30.66
N TYR A 472 22.47 18.54 31.42
CA TYR A 472 22.38 18.38 32.87
C TYR A 472 21.81 19.64 33.55
N ALA A 473 22.33 20.83 33.23
CA ALA A 473 21.85 22.08 33.81
C ALA A 473 20.36 22.34 33.54
N ASP A 474 19.88 22.07 32.33
CA ASP A 474 18.48 22.26 31.94
C ASP A 474 17.55 21.24 32.61
N LEU A 475 17.93 19.96 32.64
CA LEU A 475 17.14 18.92 33.31
C LEU A 475 17.09 19.12 34.82
N MET A 476 18.18 19.58 35.44
CA MET A 476 18.20 19.93 36.87
C MET A 476 17.33 21.15 37.18
N ARG A 477 17.22 22.11 36.24
CA ARG A 477 16.27 23.22 36.37
C ARG A 477 14.84 22.70 36.40
N LEU A 478 14.50 21.81 35.46
CA LEU A 478 13.17 21.18 35.37
C LEU A 478 12.79 20.40 36.64
N VAL A 479 13.71 19.61 37.21
CA VAL A 479 13.46 18.86 38.46
C VAL A 479 13.20 19.79 39.65
N ARG A 480 13.74 21.01 39.63
CA ARG A 480 13.55 22.01 40.70
C ARG A 480 12.29 22.86 40.51
N GLU A 481 11.58 22.72 39.39
CA GLU A 481 10.37 23.51 39.13
C GLU A 481 9.22 23.13 40.08
N PRO A 482 8.45 24.12 40.56
CA PRO A 482 7.24 23.84 41.31
C PRO A 482 6.26 22.98 40.51
N GLY A 483 5.86 21.84 41.07
CA GLY A 483 4.91 20.92 40.42
C GLY A 483 5.56 19.78 39.63
N PHE A 484 6.89 19.68 39.58
CA PHE A 484 7.56 18.49 39.02
C PHE A 484 7.07 17.19 39.68
N ASP A 485 6.87 17.19 40.99
CA ASP A 485 6.35 16.04 41.75
C ASP A 485 4.94 15.60 41.33
N LYS A 486 4.17 16.50 40.70
CA LYS A 486 2.80 16.23 40.20
C LYS A 486 2.80 15.62 38.80
N LYS A 487 3.95 15.56 38.10
CA LYS A 487 4.08 14.89 36.81
C LYS A 487 3.87 13.38 36.96
N THR A 488 3.56 12.72 35.86
CA THR A 488 3.34 11.27 35.86
C THR A 488 4.62 10.53 36.29
N PRO A 489 4.50 9.33 36.88
CA PRO A 489 5.66 8.51 37.24
C PRO A 489 6.61 8.26 36.06
N ASP A 490 6.07 7.99 34.88
CA ASP A 490 6.84 7.73 33.66
C ASP A 490 7.64 8.96 33.21
N GLU A 491 7.06 10.16 33.30
CA GLU A 491 7.74 11.40 32.93
C GLU A 491 8.87 11.72 33.90
N ARG A 492 8.63 11.57 35.21
CA ARG A 492 9.67 11.72 36.23
C ARG A 492 10.80 10.72 35.98
N ALA A 493 10.49 9.46 35.72
CA ALA A 493 11.47 8.42 35.42
C ALA A 493 12.30 8.74 34.16
N ALA A 494 11.66 9.24 33.09
CA ALA A 494 12.35 9.64 31.86
C ALA A 494 13.30 10.82 32.08
N VAL A 495 12.90 11.84 32.85
CA VAL A 495 13.77 12.98 33.19
C VAL A 495 14.98 12.53 34.02
N TYR A 496 14.78 11.65 35.00
CA TYR A 496 15.88 11.11 35.79
C TYR A 496 16.82 10.23 34.96
N ALA A 497 16.27 9.39 34.08
CA ALA A 497 17.06 8.62 33.13
C ALA A 497 17.89 9.53 32.20
N ALA A 498 17.31 10.65 31.73
CA ALA A 498 18.01 11.64 30.94
C ALA A 498 19.11 12.38 31.73
N ILE A 499 18.88 12.70 33.01
CA ILE A 499 19.93 13.24 33.89
C ILE A 499 21.08 12.25 34.00
N GLY A 500 20.75 10.96 34.16
CA GLY A 500 21.71 9.88 34.14
C GLY A 500 22.53 9.81 32.85
N SER A 501 21.88 9.87 31.69
CA SER A 501 22.54 9.78 30.37
C SER A 501 23.49 10.93 30.07
N THR A 502 23.42 12.05 30.80
CA THR A 502 24.45 13.10 30.74
C THR A 502 25.83 12.58 31.16
N GLY A 503 25.89 11.55 32.00
CA GLY A 503 27.15 10.98 32.50
C GLY A 503 27.99 11.94 33.33
N THR A 504 27.44 13.08 33.76
CA THR A 504 28.17 14.06 34.55
C THR A 504 28.45 13.52 35.96
N PRO A 505 29.57 13.89 36.61
CA PRO A 505 29.82 13.50 38.00
C PRO A 505 28.70 13.96 38.95
N GLY A 506 28.11 15.12 38.68
CA GLY A 506 26.98 15.66 39.43
C GLY A 506 25.72 14.79 39.32
N ALA A 507 25.42 14.23 38.14
CA ALA A 507 24.30 13.31 37.97
C ALA A 507 24.49 12.03 38.80
N LEU A 508 25.67 11.40 38.73
CA LEU A 508 25.94 10.16 39.48
C LEU A 508 25.94 10.38 40.99
N SER A 509 26.57 11.48 41.45
CA SER A 509 26.57 11.85 42.87
C SER A 509 25.17 12.08 43.41
N MET A 510 24.28 12.70 42.61
CA MET A 510 22.88 12.90 42.98
C MET A 510 22.17 11.55 43.18
N MET A 511 22.30 10.61 42.25
CA MET A 511 21.66 9.29 42.37
C MET A 511 22.15 8.53 43.61
N GLN A 512 23.45 8.59 43.90
CA GLN A 512 24.02 7.98 45.11
C GLN A 512 23.44 8.59 46.40
N GLN A 513 23.30 9.91 46.47
CA GLN A 513 22.72 10.60 47.62
C GLN A 513 21.26 10.20 47.86
N MET A 514 20.47 10.08 46.80
CA MET A 514 19.08 9.62 46.87
C MET A 514 19.00 8.18 47.41
N LEU A 515 19.88 7.29 46.94
CA LEU A 515 19.95 5.89 47.39
C LEU A 515 20.40 5.75 48.85
N ALA A 516 21.29 6.62 49.31
CA ALA A 516 21.79 6.65 50.69
C ALA A 516 20.79 7.22 51.70
N THR A 517 19.71 7.88 51.25
CA THR A 517 18.73 8.51 52.12
C THR A 517 17.97 7.47 52.95
N LYS A 518 17.96 7.65 54.28
CA LYS A 518 17.22 6.78 55.21
C LYS A 518 15.78 7.29 55.40
N PRO A 519 14.77 6.41 55.26
CA PRO A 519 13.37 6.82 55.45
C PRO A 519 13.06 7.08 56.93
N SER A 520 12.27 8.12 57.19
CA SER A 520 11.56 8.34 58.44
C SER A 520 10.11 7.86 58.32
N LEU A 521 9.40 7.77 59.45
CA LEU A 521 7.99 7.32 59.47
C LEU A 521 7.07 8.19 58.61
N LEU A 522 7.38 9.47 58.43
CA LEU A 522 6.55 10.44 57.69
C LEU A 522 6.89 10.55 56.20
N ASN A 523 8.08 10.11 55.77
CA ASN A 523 8.53 10.29 54.37
C ASN A 523 8.85 8.97 53.65
N LYS A 524 8.57 7.81 54.26
CA LYS A 524 8.92 6.48 53.73
C LYS A 524 8.53 6.29 52.25
N LYS A 525 7.31 6.69 51.87
CA LYS A 525 6.82 6.58 50.48
C LYS A 525 7.61 7.47 49.53
N ARG A 526 7.85 8.73 49.90
CA ARG A 526 8.63 9.68 49.09
C ARG A 526 10.06 9.20 48.90
N VAL A 527 10.72 8.76 49.97
CA VAL A 527 12.09 8.22 49.89
C VAL A 527 12.15 6.97 49.00
N LEU A 528 11.14 6.09 49.05
CA LEU A 528 11.07 4.94 48.14
C LEU A 528 10.96 5.39 46.68
N GLU A 529 10.08 6.35 46.38
CA GLU A 529 9.93 6.91 45.03
C GLU A 529 11.23 7.58 44.54
N ASP A 530 11.91 8.35 45.38
CA ASP A 530 13.19 8.99 45.07
C ASP A 530 14.26 7.93 44.75
N LYS A 531 14.33 6.84 45.53
CA LYS A 531 15.25 5.73 45.25
C LYS A 531 14.96 5.07 43.91
N LEU A 532 13.70 4.86 43.56
CA LEU A 532 13.33 4.30 42.24
C LEU A 532 13.73 5.23 41.09
N LEU A 533 13.55 6.55 41.24
CA LEU A 533 14.04 7.55 40.29
C LEU A 533 15.57 7.51 40.15
N ALA A 534 16.29 7.31 41.25
CA ALA A 534 17.74 7.15 41.22
C ALA A 534 18.18 5.91 40.42
N ILE A 535 17.45 4.80 40.52
CA ILE A 535 17.68 3.62 39.69
C ILE A 535 17.45 3.92 38.20
N HIS A 536 16.39 4.67 37.86
CA HIS A 536 16.17 5.11 36.47
C HIS A 536 17.34 5.97 35.96
N GLY A 537 17.85 6.88 36.80
CA GLY A 537 19.03 7.68 36.48
C GLY A 537 20.28 6.83 36.24
N LEU A 538 20.60 5.92 37.16
CA LEU A 538 21.77 5.04 37.00
C LEU A 538 21.64 4.12 35.77
N GLY A 539 20.44 3.61 35.47
CA GLY A 539 20.17 2.84 34.26
C GLY A 539 20.31 3.68 32.98
N GLY A 540 19.81 4.92 33.00
CA GLY A 540 19.91 5.86 31.88
C GLY A 540 21.35 6.29 31.57
N ALA A 541 22.24 6.28 32.56
CA ALA A 541 23.67 6.55 32.36
C ALA A 541 24.35 5.52 31.43
N CYS A 542 23.80 4.31 31.33
CA CYS A 542 24.25 3.23 30.45
C CYS A 542 25.79 3.11 30.38
N SER A 543 26.44 3.11 31.54
CA SER A 543 27.91 3.14 31.68
C SER A 543 28.40 2.11 32.69
N ILE A 544 29.69 1.74 32.61
CA ILE A 544 30.31 0.81 33.57
C ILE A 544 30.20 1.34 35.00
N GLN A 545 30.34 2.65 35.20
CA GLN A 545 30.19 3.26 36.53
C GLN A 545 28.75 3.15 37.02
N GLY A 546 27.76 3.46 36.17
CA GLY A 546 26.34 3.26 36.49
C GLY A 546 26.02 1.81 36.84
N TYR A 547 26.56 0.85 36.08
CA TYR A 547 26.43 -0.58 36.35
C TYR A 547 26.98 -0.96 37.73
N LYS A 548 28.19 -0.52 38.08
CA LYS A 548 28.79 -0.80 39.40
C LYS A 548 27.97 -0.19 40.55
N LEU A 549 27.39 0.98 40.34
CA LEU A 549 26.50 1.60 41.33
C LEU A 549 25.19 0.82 41.49
N LEU A 550 24.60 0.35 40.40
CA LEU A 550 23.43 -0.53 40.44
C LEU A 550 23.75 -1.85 41.15
N GLN A 551 24.92 -2.44 40.87
CA GLN A 551 25.40 -3.65 41.55
C GLN A 551 25.51 -3.44 43.07
N ALA A 552 26.12 -2.34 43.51
CA ALA A 552 26.24 -2.00 44.93
C ALA A 552 24.85 -1.87 45.61
N VAL A 553 23.84 -1.34 44.90
CA VAL A 553 22.47 -1.30 45.41
C VAL A 553 21.88 -2.70 45.58
N VAL A 554 22.11 -3.60 44.62
CA VAL A 554 21.62 -4.99 44.68
C VAL A 554 22.27 -5.77 45.83
N GLU A 555 23.54 -5.47 46.14
CA GLU A 555 24.29 -6.09 47.25
C GLU A 555 23.90 -5.54 48.63
N ASP A 556 23.37 -4.31 48.70
CA ASP A 556 22.87 -3.69 49.93
C ASP A 556 21.48 -4.25 50.32
N LYS A 557 21.49 -5.33 51.12
CA LYS A 557 20.29 -5.99 51.65
C LYS A 557 19.42 -5.09 52.55
N SER A 558 19.88 -3.90 52.94
CA SER A 558 19.07 -2.95 53.71
C SER A 558 18.08 -2.16 52.84
N GLN A 559 18.21 -2.23 51.51
CA GLN A 559 17.31 -1.56 50.58
C GLN A 559 15.94 -2.24 50.50
N PRO A 560 14.86 -1.49 50.22
CA PRO A 560 13.53 -2.06 49.98
C PRO A 560 13.52 -3.05 48.80
N LEU A 561 12.66 -4.06 48.87
CA LEU A 561 12.55 -5.11 47.84
C LEU A 561 12.25 -4.53 46.44
N GLU A 562 11.43 -3.49 46.38
CA GLU A 562 11.07 -2.80 45.14
C GLU A 562 12.30 -2.12 44.50
N VAL A 563 13.17 -1.52 45.32
CA VAL A 563 14.44 -0.91 44.86
C VAL A 563 15.39 -1.98 44.35
N LEU A 564 15.55 -3.08 45.09
CA LEU A 564 16.39 -4.21 44.68
C LEU A 564 15.92 -4.82 43.35
N THR A 565 14.61 -4.99 43.18
CA THR A 565 14.01 -5.55 41.96
C THR A 565 14.23 -4.61 40.77
N SER A 566 14.00 -3.31 40.97
CA SER A 566 14.25 -2.30 39.94
C SER A 566 15.73 -2.22 39.56
N ALA A 567 16.63 -2.26 40.56
CA ALA A 567 18.07 -2.23 40.35
C ALA A 567 18.58 -3.43 39.55
N ARG A 568 18.09 -4.65 39.84
CA ARG A 568 18.41 -5.85 39.05
C ARG A 568 17.98 -5.72 37.59
N LYS A 569 16.76 -5.22 37.36
CA LYS A 569 16.24 -5.00 36.01
C LYS A 569 17.09 -3.96 35.25
N ALA A 570 17.40 -2.82 35.88
CA ALA A 570 18.24 -1.79 35.29
C ALA A 570 19.66 -2.29 35.01
N MET A 571 20.23 -3.11 35.91
CA MET A 571 21.54 -3.72 35.76
C MET A 571 21.58 -4.70 34.59
N TYR A 572 20.54 -5.54 34.44
CA TYR A 572 20.40 -6.44 33.29
C TYR A 572 20.31 -5.66 31.96
N GLN A 573 19.47 -4.63 31.91
CA GLN A 573 19.33 -3.77 30.72
C GLN A 573 20.64 -3.05 30.37
N THR A 574 21.35 -2.54 31.37
CA THR A 574 22.64 -1.87 31.19
C THR A 574 23.71 -2.86 30.71
N LYS A 575 23.75 -4.08 31.27
CA LYS A 575 24.67 -5.14 30.81
C LYS A 575 24.42 -5.49 29.35
N LYS A 576 23.16 -5.72 28.98
CA LYS A 576 22.76 -6.02 27.59
C LYS A 576 23.16 -4.89 26.63
N ALA A 577 22.95 -3.64 27.02
CA ALA A 577 23.32 -2.49 26.20
C ALA A 577 24.85 -2.31 26.04
N LEU A 578 25.63 -2.62 27.07
CA LEU A 578 27.10 -2.47 27.05
C LEU A 578 27.83 -3.63 26.37
N PHE A 579 27.34 -4.86 26.51
CA PHE A 579 28.09 -6.08 26.17
C PHE A 579 27.40 -7.00 25.15
N GLY A 580 26.17 -6.68 24.72
CA GLY A 580 25.39 -7.53 23.82
C GLY A 580 24.85 -8.81 24.47
N ASP A 581 24.09 -9.60 23.71
CA ASP A 581 23.41 -10.81 24.22
C ASP A 581 24.36 -11.98 24.54
N SER A 582 25.58 -11.99 23.98
CA SER A 582 26.58 -13.04 24.18
C SER A 582 27.24 -13.03 25.56
N ALA A 583 27.05 -11.97 26.37
CA ALA A 583 27.54 -11.89 27.75
C ALA A 583 26.53 -12.42 28.79
N LEU A 584 25.39 -12.95 28.35
CA LEU A 584 24.40 -13.62 29.20
C LEU A 584 24.83 -15.07 29.42
N SER A 585 25.89 -15.28 30.19
CA SER A 585 26.18 -16.60 30.75
C SER A 585 25.03 -17.01 31.68
N GLU A 586 24.44 -18.18 31.38
CA GLU A 586 23.60 -18.96 32.29
C GLU A 586 24.39 -19.25 33.56
N GLU A 587 24.14 -18.51 34.64
CA GLU A 587 24.55 -18.76 36.03
C GLU A 587 24.06 -17.51 36.80
N THR A 588 23.16 -17.53 37.79
CA THR A 588 22.49 -18.56 38.61
C THR A 588 21.19 -17.95 39.14
#